data_AF-X1DLS4-F1
#
_entry.id   AF-X1DLS4-F1
#
_cell.length_a   1.000
_cell.length_b   1.000
_cell.length_c   1.000
_cell.angle_alpha   90.00
_cell.angle_beta   90.00
_cell.angle_gamma   90.00
#
_symmetry.space_group_name_H-M   'P 1'
#
loop_
_entity.id
_entity.type
_entity.pdbx_description
1 polymer ?
#
loop_
_entity_poly.entity_id
_entity_poly.type
_entity_poly.pdbx_seq_one_letter_code
_entity_poly.pdbx_strand_id
1 'polypeptide(L)'
;MDISNHWETIRGIFEEAYKSCLHFAVATVNDDGTPHVTPIGALFLRADQTGFYFDEYPSKMPENLRRNPRVCILAILAISKRILWLTHCHCERSEAIS
;
A
#
# COMPACT_ATOMS: atom_id res chain seq x y z
N MET A 1 15.61 17.09 0.37
CA MET A 1 15.96 15.67 0.29
C MET A 1 16.13 15.34 -1.18
N ASP A 2 17.32 14.92 -1.59
CA ASP A 2 17.54 14.45 -2.97
C ASP A 2 17.20 12.96 -3.03
N ILE A 3 16.09 12.63 -3.71
CA ILE A 3 15.60 11.25 -3.83
C ILE A 3 16.65 10.37 -4.55
N SER A 4 17.39 10.95 -5.50
CA SER A 4 18.36 10.23 -6.31
C SER A 4 19.53 9.70 -5.48
N ASN A 5 20.01 10.47 -4.50
CA ASN A 5 21.13 10.09 -3.64
C ASN A 5 20.74 9.06 -2.57
N HIS A 6 19.45 8.84 -2.33
CA HIS A 6 18.92 7.92 -1.32
C HIS A 6 18.11 6.77 -1.91
N TRP A 7 18.20 6.56 -3.22
CA TRP A 7 17.30 5.66 -3.94
C TRP A 7 17.33 4.22 -3.41
N GLU A 8 18.51 3.65 -3.18
CA GLU A 8 18.63 2.29 -2.63
C GLU A 8 18.04 2.17 -1.22
N THR A 9 18.17 3.22 -0.39
CA THR A 9 17.51 3.27 0.92
C THR A 9 15.99 3.34 0.79
N ILE A 10 15.49 4.14 -0.15
CA ILE A 10 14.05 4.26 -0.43
C ILE A 10 13.49 2.91 -0.89
N ARG A 11 14.17 2.24 -1.82
CA ARG A 11 13.80 0.90 -2.28
C ARG A 11 13.70 -0.09 -1.12
N GLY A 12 14.72 -0.12 -0.25
CA GLY A 12 14.70 -0.98 0.95
C GLY A 12 13.51 -0.70 1.87
N ILE A 13 13.16 0.56 2.11
CA ILE A 13 11.98 0.93 2.92
C ILE A 13 10.69 0.43 2.28
N PHE A 14 10.55 0.58 0.96
CA PHE A 14 9.35 0.14 0.24
C PHE A 14 9.22 -1.38 0.23
N GLU A 15 10.32 -2.12 0.08
CA GLU A 15 10.34 -3.58 0.18
C GLU A 15 9.91 -4.05 1.58
N GLU A 16 10.41 -3.41 2.65
CA GLU A 16 10.03 -3.73 4.03
C GLU A 16 8.56 -3.36 4.32
N ALA A 17 8.07 -2.23 3.82
CA ALA A 17 6.68 -1.83 3.95
C ALA A 17 5.73 -2.79 3.23
N TYR A 18 6.11 -3.27 2.05
CA TYR A 18 5.33 -4.26 1.31
C TYR A 18 5.17 -5.56 2.11
N LYS A 19 6.27 -6.08 2.70
CA LYS A 19 6.26 -7.28 3.55
C LYS A 19 5.36 -7.12 4.79
N SER A 20 5.20 -5.88 5.27
CA SER A 20 4.49 -5.58 6.51
C SER A 20 2.99 -5.29 6.31
N CYS A 21 2.64 -4.48 5.30
CA CYS A 21 1.30 -3.90 5.16
C CYS A 21 0.60 -4.27 3.85
N LEU A 22 1.32 -4.87 2.88
CA LEU A 22 0.81 -5.32 1.57
C LEU A 22 0.22 -4.22 0.65
N HIS A 23 0.17 -2.96 1.09
CA HIS A 23 -0.31 -1.85 0.28
C HIS A 23 0.41 -0.54 0.62
N PHE A 24 0.40 0.39 -0.33
CA PHE A 24 0.91 1.74 -0.23
C PHE A 24 -0.23 2.74 -0.40
N ALA A 25 -0.20 3.87 0.28
CA ALA A 25 -1.15 4.95 0.02
C ALA A 25 -0.58 5.90 -1.03
N VAL A 26 -1.25 6.02 -2.18
CA VAL A 26 -0.85 6.91 -3.27
C VAL A 26 -1.81 8.08 -3.33
N ALA A 27 -1.29 9.29 -3.11
CA ALA A 27 -2.05 10.53 -3.20
C ALA A 27 -1.85 11.19 -4.57
N THR A 28 -2.95 11.61 -5.17
CA THR A 28 -3.06 12.42 -6.39
C THR A 28 -3.89 13.67 -6.13
N VAL A 29 -3.94 14.58 -7.10
CA VAL A 29 -4.70 15.83 -7.02
C VAL A 29 -5.90 15.75 -7.94
N ASN A 30 -7.10 15.99 -7.40
CA ASN A 30 -8.34 16.11 -8.17
C ASN A 30 -8.38 17.42 -8.97
N ASP A 31 -9.36 17.54 -9.88
CA ASP A 31 -9.59 18.75 -10.68
C ASP A 31 -9.83 20.01 -9.86
N ASP A 32 -10.49 19.87 -8.71
CA ASP A 32 -10.80 20.96 -7.78
C ASP A 32 -9.62 21.29 -6.83
N GLY A 33 -8.47 20.63 -7.02
CA GLY A 33 -7.28 20.79 -6.20
C GLY A 33 -7.29 19.98 -4.89
N THR A 34 -8.35 19.23 -4.59
CA THR A 34 -8.42 18.40 -3.39
C THR A 34 -7.55 17.13 -3.53
N PRO A 35 -7.03 16.56 -2.42
CA PRO A 35 -6.28 15.32 -2.47
C PRO A 35 -7.19 14.10 -2.67
N HIS A 36 -6.74 13.13 -3.46
CA HIS A 36 -7.37 11.83 -3.62
C HIS A 36 -6.36 10.72 -3.32
N VAL A 37 -6.66 9.86 -2.34
CA VAL A 37 -5.77 8.78 -1.90
C VAL A 37 -6.31 7.44 -2.37
N THR A 38 -5.45 6.64 -3.00
CA THR A 38 -5.76 5.28 -3.46
C THR A 38 -4.79 4.29 -2.82
N PRO A 39 -5.28 3.21 -2.18
CA PRO A 39 -4.42 2.13 -1.72
C PRO A 39 -3.97 1.28 -2.91
N ILE A 40 -2.66 1.14 -3.10
CA ILE A 40 -2.05 0.36 -4.19
C ILE A 40 -1.30 -0.82 -3.60
N GLY A 41 -1.77 -2.02 -3.91
CA GLY A 41 -1.17 -3.27 -3.45
C GLY A 41 0.05 -3.72 -4.25
N ALA A 42 0.19 -3.28 -5.50
CA ALA A 42 1.21 -3.78 -6.40
C ALA A 42 2.05 -2.63 -6.97
N LEU A 43 2.88 -2.01 -6.12
CA LEU A 43 3.83 -0.96 -6.50
C LEU A 43 5.26 -1.49 -6.36
N PHE A 44 6.05 -1.36 -7.43
CA PHE A 44 7.42 -1.86 -7.50
C PHE A 44 8.37 -0.75 -7.94
N LEU A 45 9.49 -0.60 -7.23
CA LEU A 45 10.57 0.33 -7.56
C LEU A 45 11.73 -0.42 -8.23
N ARG A 46 12.29 0.16 -9.29
CA ARG A 46 13.42 -0.36 -10.07
C ARG A 46 14.73 0.36 -9.71
N ALA A 47 15.87 -0.17 -10.12
CA ALA A 47 17.19 0.42 -9.83
C ALA A 47 17.45 1.77 -10.52
N ASP A 48 16.77 2.03 -11.64
CA ASP A 48 16.93 3.22 -12.49
C ASP A 48 16.09 4.43 -12.04
N GLN A 49 15.73 4.52 -10.76
CA GLN A 49 14.89 5.60 -10.21
C GLN A 49 13.48 5.68 -10.80
N THR A 50 12.98 4.56 -11.30
CA THR A 50 11.61 4.45 -11.81
C THR A 50 10.84 3.38 -11.05
N GLY A 51 9.53 3.33 -11.27
CA GLY A 51 8.67 2.30 -10.71
C GLY A 51 7.47 2.03 -11.60
N PHE A 52 6.71 1.00 -11.26
CA PHE A 52 5.45 0.69 -11.91
C PHE A 52 4.46 0.20 -10.87
N TYR A 53 3.18 0.41 -11.16
CA TYR A 53 2.09 -0.14 -10.37
C TYR A 53 1.06 -0.79 -11.27
N PHE A 54 0.32 -1.75 -10.71
CA PHE A 54 -0.85 -2.31 -11.37
C PHE A 54 -2.12 -1.76 -10.76
N ASP A 55 -3.08 -1.49 -11.65
CA ASP A 55 -4.34 -0.89 -11.27
C ASP A 55 -5.44 -1.38 -12.20
N GLU A 56 -6.34 -2.20 -11.67
CA GLU A 56 -7.34 -2.91 -12.47
C GLU A 56 -8.70 -2.19 -12.48
N TYR A 57 -8.99 -1.37 -11.46
CA TYR A 57 -10.35 -0.85 -11.19
C TYR A 57 -10.49 0.67 -10.94
N PRO A 58 -9.47 1.45 -10.51
CA PRO A 58 -9.62 2.88 -10.28
C PRO A 58 -9.72 3.68 -11.57
N SER A 59 -10.83 4.41 -11.74
CA SER A 59 -10.97 5.44 -12.77
C SER A 59 -10.30 6.76 -12.37
N LYS A 60 -10.39 7.13 -11.08
CA LYS A 60 -10.06 8.48 -10.62
C LYS A 60 -8.55 8.77 -10.58
N MET A 61 -7.74 7.85 -10.06
CA MET A 61 -6.29 8.06 -9.97
C MET A 61 -5.64 8.17 -11.36
N PRO A 62 -5.91 7.28 -12.34
CA PRO A 62 -5.41 7.46 -13.71
C PRO A 62 -5.85 8.77 -14.37
N GLU A 63 -7.09 9.22 -14.17
CA GLU A 63 -7.56 10.52 -14.66
C GLU A 63 -6.79 11.69 -14.05
N ASN A 64 -6.57 11.66 -12.72
CA ASN A 64 -5.77 12.65 -12.03
C ASN A 64 -4.33 12.68 -12.58
N LEU A 65 -3.72 11.52 -12.82
CA LEU A 65 -2.35 11.41 -13.35
C LEU A 65 -2.19 11.91 -14.78
N ARG A 66 -3.22 11.75 -15.63
CA ARG A 66 -3.23 12.30 -17.00
C ARG A 66 -3.15 13.83 -17.01
N ARG A 67 -3.72 14.49 -16.00
CA ARG A 67 -3.71 15.96 -15.87
C ARG A 67 -2.54 16.48 -15.06
N ASN A 68 -2.21 15.79 -13.97
CA ASN A 68 -1.14 16.14 -13.05
C ASN A 68 -0.35 14.87 -12.68
N PRO A 69 0.85 14.67 -13.26
CA PRO A 69 1.63 13.45 -13.06
C PRO A 69 2.31 13.39 -11.69
N ARG A 70 2.14 14.40 -10.84
CA ARG A 70 2.77 14.43 -9.51
C ARG A 70 1.98 13.53 -8.56
N VAL A 71 2.72 12.70 -7.83
CA VAL A 71 2.19 11.81 -6.80
C VAL A 71 2.94 11.98 -5.50
N CYS A 72 2.27 11.64 -4.40
CA CYS A 72 2.94 11.38 -3.13
C CYS A 72 2.64 9.93 -2.75
N ILE A 73 3.66 9.18 -2.37
CA ILE A 73 3.52 7.77 -2.00
C ILE A 73 3.97 7.60 -0.55
N LEU A 74 3.07 7.04 0.26
CA LEU A 74 3.34 6.72 1.65
C LEU A 74 3.47 5.21 1.80
N ALA A 75 4.68 4.79 2.21
CA ALA A 75 4.97 3.44 2.66
C ALA A 75 4.70 3.33 4.17
N ILE A 76 3.76 2.46 4.55
CA ILE A 76 3.37 2.26 5.95
C ILE A 76 4.12 1.03 6.48
N LEU A 77 4.90 1.23 7.55
CA LEU A 77 5.52 0.14 8.29
C LEU A 77 4.62 -0.20 9.49
N ALA A 78 3.95 -1.34 9.46
CA ALA A 78 3.24 -1.87 10.61
C ALA A 78 4.18 -2.75 11.44
N ILE A 79 4.53 -2.31 12.65
CA ILE A 79 5.24 -3.15 13.61
C ILE A 79 4.22 -4.11 14.24
N SER A 80 3.95 -5.26 13.60
CA SER A 80 3.21 -6.34 14.27
C SER A 80 4.15 -7.06 15.24
N LYS A 81 4.23 -6.58 16.49
CA LYS A 81 4.63 -7.44 17.62
C LYS A 81 3.40 -8.12 18.18
N ARG A 82 2.81 -9.09 17.46
CA ARG A 82 1.72 -9.89 18.03
C ARG A 82 1.52 -11.22 17.31
N ILE A 83 2.15 -12.25 17.88
CA ILE A 83 1.50 -13.54 18.11
C ILE A 83 0.11 -13.20 18.71
N LEU A 84 -0.93 -13.23 17.90
CA LEU A 84 -2.29 -12.93 18.35
C LEU A 84 -3.22 -14.05 17.89
N TRP A 85 -3.30 -15.06 18.76
CA TRP A 85 -4.43 -15.96 19.00
C TRP A 85 -5.02 -16.69 17.78
N LEU A 86 -4.46 -17.86 17.47
CA LEU A 86 -5.11 -18.91 16.66
C LEU A 86 -5.21 -20.26 17.41
N THR A 87 -5.23 -20.25 18.75
CA THR A 87 -5.27 -21.48 19.57
C THR A 87 -6.57 -21.72 20.34
N HIS A 88 -7.70 -21.10 19.97
CA HIS A 88 -8.98 -21.47 20.61
C HIS A 88 -10.21 -21.28 19.72
N CYS A 89 -10.35 -22.12 18.69
CA CYS A 89 -11.66 -22.46 18.14
C CYS A 89 -11.94 -23.94 18.45
N HIS A 90 -12.18 -24.26 19.72
CA HIS A 90 -12.91 -25.49 20.05
C HIS A 90 -14.39 -25.23 19.80
N CYS A 91 -14.92 -25.89 18.77
CA CYS A 91 -16.34 -25.94 18.48
C CYS A 91 -17.00 -26.87 19.51
N GLU A 92 -17.60 -26.33 20.56
CA GLU A 92 -18.55 -27.08 21.40
C GLU A 92 -19.86 -27.19 20.63
N ARG A 93 -20.14 -28.39 20.12
CA ARG A 93 -21.42 -28.73 19.50
C ARG A 93 -22.39 -29.09 20.64
N SER A 94 -23.21 -28.12 21.01
CA SER A 94 -24.38 -28.26 21.89
C SER A 94 -25.24 -29.47 21.53
N GLU A 95 -25.61 -30.21 22.58
CA GLU A 95 -26.61 -31.27 22.59
C GLU A 95 -27.93 -30.77 21.97
N ALA A 96 -28.56 -31.61 21.14
CA ALA A 96 -29.94 -31.47 20.72
C ALA A 96 -30.73 -32.63 21.32
N ILE A 97 -31.59 -32.27 22.26
CA ILE A 97 -32.65 -33.08 22.85
C ILE A 97 -33.60 -33.53 21.72
N SER A 98 -33.81 -34.83 21.57
CA SER A 98 -35.15 -35.45 21.42
C SER A 98 -35.10 -36.95 21.64
#